data_AF-A0A7C3TQV4-F1
#
_entry.id   AF-A0A7C3TQV4-F1
#
_cell.length_a   1.000
_cell.length_b   1.000
_cell.length_c   1.000
_cell.angle_alpha   90.00
_cell.angle_beta   90.00
_cell.angle_gamma   90.00
#
_symmetry.space_group_name_H-M   'P 1'
#
loop_
_entity.id
_entity.type
_entity.pdbx_description
1 polymer ?
#
loop_
_entity_poly.entity_id
_entity_poly.type
_entity_poly.pdbx_seq_one_letter_code
_entity_poly.pdbx_strand_id
1 'polypeptide(L)'
;MDIKVVKLRMPRDSNVIVGQTHFIKSVEDIYEAITTTAPRAKFGVAFCEASGACLIRYDGNDEELKEAAVAACKEIGAGHVFVVFLREAYPINVLNSLKNVQEVC
;
A
#
# COMPACT_ATOMS: atom_id res chain seq x y z
N MET A 1 3.19 11.30 24.43
CA MET A 1 3.51 10.38 23.32
C MET A 1 3.27 8.97 23.84
N ASP A 2 2.49 8.18 23.11
CA ASP A 2 2.10 6.81 23.47
C ASP A 2 2.58 5.87 22.37
N ILE A 3 3.11 4.69 22.71
CA ILE A 3 3.61 3.71 21.75
C ILE A 3 2.62 2.57 21.69
N LYS A 4 2.12 2.28 20.48
CA LYS A 4 1.15 1.20 20.24
C LYS A 4 1.74 0.15 19.31
N VAL A 5 1.49 -1.11 19.62
CA VAL A 5 1.79 -2.23 18.73
C VAL A 5 0.56 -2.51 17.87
N VAL A 6 0.68 -2.31 16.56
CA VAL A 6 -0.40 -2.56 15.60
C VAL A 6 -0.12 -3.88 14.89
N LYS A 7 -1.04 -4.85 15.03
CA LYS A 7 -0.94 -6.14 14.34
C LYS A 7 -1.68 -6.08 13.01
N LEU A 8 -0.94 -6.18 11.90
CA LEU A 8 -1.54 -6.28 10.57
C LEU A 8 -2.11 -7.68 10.35
N ARG A 9 -3.38 -7.75 9.93
CA ARG A 9 -4.01 -9.00 9.52
C ARG A 9 -3.60 -9.30 8.08
N MET A 10 -2.94 -10.43 7.89
CA MET A 10 -2.42 -10.84 6.59
C MET A 10 -3.41 -11.77 5.89
N PRO A 11 -3.89 -11.43 4.69
CA PRO A 11 -4.58 -12.37 3.80
C PRO A 11 -3.72 -13.61 3.54
N ARG A 12 -4.36 -14.74 3.23
CA ARG A 12 -3.62 -15.98 2.93
C ARG A 12 -2.70 -15.79 1.72
N ASP A 13 -1.54 -16.42 1.79
CA ASP A 13 -0.53 -16.48 0.73
C ASP A 13 -0.15 -15.09 0.17
N SER A 14 -0.12 -14.08 1.05
CA SER A 14 0.21 -12.70 0.69
C SER A 14 1.49 -12.22 1.38
N ASN A 15 2.15 -11.26 0.74
CA ASN A 15 3.20 -10.43 1.30
C ASN A 15 2.65 -9.03 1.59
N VAL A 16 3.33 -8.30 2.46
CA VAL A 16 2.98 -6.91 2.79
C VAL A 16 4.19 -6.00 2.60
N ILE A 17 3.94 -4.80 2.09
CA ILE A 17 4.90 -3.71 2.03
C ILE A 17 4.25 -2.51 2.71
N VAL A 18 4.94 -1.92 3.69
CA VAL A 18 4.52 -0.69 4.37
C VAL A 18 5.60 0.34 4.13
N GLY A 19 5.20 1.55 3.74
CA GLY A 19 6.12 2.64 3.50
C GLY A 19 5.49 4.00 3.75
N GLN A 20 6.31 5.02 3.57
CA GLN A 20 5.89 6.42 3.64
C GLN A 20 5.89 7.00 2.23
N THR A 21 4.87 7.79 1.91
CA THR A 21 4.75 8.48 0.63
C THR A 21 4.12 9.85 0.85
N HIS A 22 4.03 10.68 -0.17
CA HIS A 22 3.32 11.95 -0.10
C HIS A 22 2.53 12.18 -1.38
N PHE A 23 1.55 13.09 -1.34
CA PHE A 23 0.73 13.45 -2.51
C PHE A 23 -0.24 12.35 -3.00
N ILE A 24 -1.44 12.78 -3.43
CA ILE A 24 -2.56 11.87 -3.73
C ILE A 24 -2.29 10.94 -4.91
N LYS A 25 -1.41 11.35 -5.83
CA LYS A 25 -1.00 10.55 -7.00
C LYS A 25 -0.28 9.25 -6.63
N SER A 26 0.21 9.14 -5.38
CA SER A 26 0.83 7.93 -4.82
C SER A 26 0.06 6.65 -5.14
N VAL A 27 -1.27 6.67 -5.04
CA VAL A 27 -2.08 5.45 -5.26
C VAL A 27 -2.00 4.98 -6.71
N GLU A 28 -2.18 5.89 -7.66
CA GLU A 28 -2.10 5.58 -9.09
C GLU A 28 -0.68 5.17 -9.50
N ASP A 29 0.34 5.89 -9.04
CA ASP A 29 1.72 5.64 -9.47
C ASP A 29 2.28 4.34 -8.86
N ILE A 30 1.89 4.00 -7.63
CA ILE A 30 2.21 2.69 -7.03
C ILE A 30 1.47 1.57 -7.78
N TYR A 31 0.20 1.79 -8.13
CA TYR A 31 -0.57 0.82 -8.92
C TYR A 31 0.09 0.54 -10.28
N GLU A 32 0.47 1.59 -11.00
CA GLU A 32 1.13 1.49 -12.30
C GLU A 32 2.53 0.86 -12.18
N ALA A 33 3.30 1.22 -11.14
CA ALA A 33 4.60 0.64 -10.87
C ALA A 33 4.51 -0.88 -10.65
N ILE A 34 3.54 -1.35 -9.87
CA ILE A 34 3.34 -2.79 -9.63
C ILE A 34 2.87 -3.48 -10.92
N THR A 35 1.86 -2.93 -11.58
CA THR A 35 1.27 -3.53 -12.80
C THR A 35 2.30 -3.66 -13.93
N THR A 36 3.16 -2.67 -14.09
CA THR A 36 4.21 -2.65 -15.14
C THR A 36 5.34 -3.64 -14.85
N THR A 37 5.62 -3.92 -13.57
CA THR A 37 6.82 -4.69 -13.17
C THR A 37 6.50 -6.15 -12.87
N ALA A 38 5.30 -6.43 -12.39
CA ALA A 38 4.81 -7.77 -12.12
C ALA A 38 3.39 -7.95 -12.70
N PRO A 39 3.23 -8.19 -14.01
CA PRO A 39 1.91 -8.23 -14.68
C PRO A 39 0.93 -9.29 -14.16
N ARG A 40 1.43 -10.34 -13.50
CA ARG A 40 0.62 -11.40 -12.88
C ARG A 40 0.31 -11.14 -11.40
N ALA A 41 0.89 -10.11 -10.80
CA ALA A 41 0.67 -9.81 -9.40
C ALA A 41 -0.80 -9.48 -9.13
N LYS A 42 -1.32 -10.03 -8.04
CA LYS A 42 -2.55 -9.59 -7.40
C LYS A 42 -2.19 -8.67 -6.26
N PHE A 43 -2.80 -7.50 -6.18
CA PHE A 43 -2.46 -6.53 -5.16
C PHE A 43 -3.61 -5.60 -4.81
N GLY A 44 -3.52 -5.06 -3.59
CA GLY A 44 -4.27 -3.89 -3.14
C GLY A 44 -3.32 -2.91 -2.48
N VAL A 45 -3.48 -1.63 -2.80
CA VAL A 45 -2.74 -0.51 -2.21
C VAL A 45 -3.70 0.43 -1.50
N ALA A 46 -3.33 0.91 -0.33
CA ALA A 46 -4.02 1.97 0.40
C ALA A 46 -3.02 3.02 0.89
N PHE A 47 -3.47 4.28 0.97
CA PHE A 47 -2.69 5.45 1.36
C PHE A 47 -3.51 6.35 2.28
N CYS A 48 -2.92 6.76 3.41
CA CYS A 48 -3.50 7.69 4.36
C CYS A 48 -3.25 9.14 3.93
N GLU A 49 -4.25 9.79 3.31
CA GLU A 49 -4.19 11.24 3.04
C GLU A 49 -4.06 12.00 4.36
N ALA A 50 -3.03 12.86 4.51
CA ALA A 50 -2.73 13.52 5.78
C ALA A 50 -3.27 14.96 5.88
N SER A 51 -3.96 15.45 4.85
CA SER A 51 -4.50 16.81 4.79
C SER A 51 -5.86 16.84 4.10
N GLY A 52 -6.61 17.92 4.27
CA GLY A 52 -7.90 18.09 3.60
C GLY A 52 -8.95 17.10 4.13
N ALA A 53 -9.46 16.23 3.25
CA ALA A 53 -10.51 15.28 3.62
C ALA A 53 -10.00 14.13 4.51
N CYS A 54 -8.67 13.92 4.57
CA CYS A 54 -8.01 12.89 5.38
C CYS A 54 -8.60 11.49 5.15
N LEU A 55 -8.86 11.14 3.89
CA LEU A 55 -9.43 9.86 3.51
C LEU A 55 -8.35 8.82 3.25
N ILE A 56 -8.70 7.55 3.42
CA ILE A 56 -7.88 6.46 2.90
C ILE A 56 -8.19 6.33 1.41
N ARG A 57 -7.19 6.62 0.59
CA ARG A 57 -7.22 6.42 -0.86
C ARG A 57 -6.72 5.01 -1.15
N TYR A 58 -7.32 4.30 -2.10
CA TYR A 58 -6.96 2.93 -2.36
C TYR A 58 -7.29 2.54 -3.80
N ASP A 59 -6.54 1.57 -4.32
CA ASP A 59 -6.76 0.94 -5.62
C ASP A 59 -6.10 -0.45 -5.64
N GLY A 60 -6.26 -1.20 -6.72
CA GLY A 60 -5.73 -2.55 -6.85
C GLY A 60 -6.59 -3.45 -7.72
N ASN A 61 -6.03 -4.59 -8.11
CA ASN A 61 -6.67 -5.54 -9.01
C ASN A 61 -7.25 -6.78 -8.31
N ASP A 62 -7.27 -6.78 -6.97
CA ASP A 62 -7.85 -7.83 -6.13
C ASP A 62 -8.60 -7.21 -4.94
N GLU A 63 -9.89 -7.52 -4.82
CA GLU A 63 -10.77 -6.88 -3.81
C GLU A 63 -10.39 -7.25 -2.37
N GLU A 64 -10.02 -8.51 -2.11
CA GLU A 64 -9.63 -8.98 -0.78
C GLU A 64 -8.38 -8.22 -0.30
N LEU A 65 -7.41 -8.04 -1.19
CA LEU A 65 -6.17 -7.33 -0.88
C LEU A 65 -6.38 -5.83 -0.72
N LYS A 66 -7.30 -5.22 -1.49
CA LYS A 66 -7.68 -3.80 -1.32
C LYS A 66 -8.32 -3.55 0.05
N GLU A 67 -9.31 -4.36 0.42
CA GLU A 67 -9.97 -4.26 1.72
C GLU A 67 -8.98 -4.46 2.87
N ALA A 68 -8.05 -5.42 2.72
CA ALA A 68 -6.98 -5.64 3.70
C ALA A 68 -6.06 -4.42 3.82
N ALA A 69 -5.65 -3.80 2.71
CA ALA A 69 -4.80 -2.60 2.71
C ALA A 69 -5.50 -1.43 3.40
N VAL A 70 -6.78 -1.21 3.10
CA VAL A 70 -7.60 -0.17 3.76
C VAL A 70 -7.70 -0.43 5.26
N ALA A 71 -7.97 -1.67 5.68
CA ALA A 71 -8.03 -2.04 7.08
C ALA A 71 -6.69 -1.81 7.79
N ALA A 72 -5.56 -2.18 7.15
CA ALA A 72 -4.23 -1.93 7.68
C ALA A 72 -3.96 -0.43 7.87
N CYS A 73 -4.29 0.41 6.88
CA CYS A 73 -4.18 1.86 7.00
C CYS A 73 -5.05 2.43 8.13
N LYS A 74 -6.27 1.93 8.32
CA LYS A 74 -7.15 2.34 9.44
C LYS A 74 -6.54 2.01 10.80
N GLU A 75 -5.98 0.81 10.95
CA GLU A 75 -5.36 0.36 12.20
C GLU A 75 -4.05 1.12 12.50
N ILE A 76 -3.26 1.43 11.47
CA ILE A 76 -2.03 2.23 11.62
C ILE A 76 -2.36 3.69 11.96
N GLY A 77 -3.29 4.30 11.24
CA GLY A 77 -3.79 5.66 11.50
C GLY A 77 -2.74 6.79 11.37
N ALA A 78 -1.57 6.49 10.80
CA ALA A 78 -0.51 7.47 10.58
C ALA A 78 -0.66 8.12 9.20
N GLY A 79 -0.64 9.45 9.16
CA GLY A 79 -0.71 10.21 7.93
C GLY A 79 0.45 9.89 7.00
N HIS A 80 0.18 9.89 5.71
CA HIS A 80 1.16 9.66 4.64
C HIS A 80 1.79 8.25 4.60
N VAL A 81 1.28 7.31 5.41
CA VAL A 81 1.62 5.89 5.27
C VAL A 81 0.86 5.28 4.10
N PHE A 82 1.52 4.40 3.36
CA PHE A 82 0.86 3.49 2.44
C PHE A 82 1.11 2.02 2.82
N VAL A 83 0.17 1.16 2.44
CA VAL A 83 0.24 -0.29 2.62
C VAL A 83 -0.09 -0.96 1.29
N VAL A 84 0.73 -1.92 0.88
CA VAL A 84 0.48 -2.81 -0.26
C VAL A 84 0.40 -4.25 0.27
N PHE A 85 -0.68 -4.95 -0.04
CA PHE A 85 -0.71 -6.41 0.02
C PHE A 85 -0.51 -6.99 -1.38
N LEU A 86 0.28 -8.06 -1.47
CA LEU A 86 0.75 -8.63 -2.73
C LEU A 86 0.62 -10.16 -2.71
N ARG A 87 0.01 -10.74 -3.75
CA ARG A 87 -0.12 -12.19 -4.00
C ARG A 87 0.34 -12.48 -5.43
N GLU A 88 0.77 -13.72 -5.70
CA GLU A 88 1.33 -14.14 -7.00
C GLU A 88 2.59 -13.37 -7.45
N ALA A 89 3.22 -12.64 -6.52
CA ALA A 89 4.50 -11.98 -6.67
C ALA A 89 5.14 -11.80 -5.29
N TYR A 90 6.44 -11.52 -5.28
CA TYR A 90 7.22 -11.28 -4.06
C TYR A 90 7.68 -9.81 -4.01
N PRO A 91 7.95 -9.27 -2.81
CA PRO A 91 8.45 -7.89 -2.67
C PRO A 91 9.67 -7.61 -3.55
N ILE A 92 10.60 -8.56 -3.70
CA ILE A 92 11.79 -8.41 -4.55
C ILE A 92 11.47 -8.10 -6.01
N ASN A 93 10.27 -8.45 -6.50
CA ASN A 93 9.85 -8.14 -7.87
C ASN A 93 9.46 -6.67 -8.07
N VAL A 94 9.02 -5.98 -7.02
CA VAL A 94 8.41 -4.64 -7.11
C VAL A 94 9.15 -3.58 -6.30
N LEU A 95 9.94 -3.96 -5.29
CA LEU A 95 10.56 -3.02 -4.33
C LEU A 95 11.42 -1.94 -4.99
N ASN A 96 12.18 -2.28 -6.04
CA ASN A 96 13.00 -1.28 -6.74
C ASN A 96 12.15 -0.27 -7.48
N SER A 97 11.05 -0.70 -8.08
CA SER A 97 10.13 0.19 -8.80
C SER A 97 9.36 1.08 -7.84
N LEU A 98 8.91 0.55 -6.71
CA LEU A 98 8.26 1.33 -5.64
C LEU A 98 9.20 2.41 -5.09
N LYS A 99 10.48 2.08 -4.82
CA LYS A 99 11.48 3.07 -4.37
C LYS A 99 11.77 4.16 -5.41
N ASN A 100 11.44 3.93 -6.68
CA ASN A 100 11.65 4.88 -7.76
C ASN A 100 10.38 5.70 -8.07
N VAL A 101 9.25 5.42 -7.43
CA VAL A 101 8.05 6.28 -7.49
C VAL A 101 8.40 7.60 -6.83
N GLN A 102 8.12 8.73 -7.50
CA GLN A 102 8.58 10.06 -7.06
C GLN A 102 7.99 10.47 -5.71
N GLU A 103 6.79 9.96 -5.43
CA GLU A 103 6.06 10.21 -4.21
C GLU A 103 6.61 9.45 -2.99
N VAL A 104 7.32 8.35 -3.19
CA VAL A 104 7.80 7.45 -2.11
C VAL A 104 9.06 8.02 -1.44
N CYS A 105 9.11 7.99 -0.10
CA CYS A 105 10.16 8.57 0.73
C CYS A 105 11.23 7.56 1.19
#